data_AF-G0LLD0-F1
#
_entry.id   AF-G0LLD0-F1
#
_cell.length_a   1.000
_cell.length_b   1.000
_cell.length_c   1.000
_cell.angle_alpha   90.00
_cell.angle_beta   90.00
_cell.angle_gamma   90.00
#
_symmetry.space_group_name_H-M   'P 1'
#
loop_
_entity.id
_entity.type
_entity.pdbx_description
1 polymer ?
#
loop_
_entity_poly.entity_id
_entity_poly.type
_entity_poly.pdbx_seq_one_letter_code
_entity_poly.pdbx_strand_id
1 'polypeptide(L)'
;MIQRMILWVTHTDLVGFSLSLIFAMSAIGGVVLLSLSVVVYAQRRSFSYLLLTVAIGALVGRVLVGGLAFGGIMNESMHHLIEHGLDVVTLAAVIGAVYFARRVRGELSV
;
A
#
# COMPACT_ATOMS: atom_id res chain seq x y z
N MET A 1 -20.25 -17.60 -32.48
CA MET A 1 -19.10 -18.08 -31.66
C MET A 1 -17.83 -17.24 -31.84
N ILE A 2 -17.55 -16.70 -33.05
CA ILE A 2 -16.34 -15.90 -33.34
C ILE A 2 -16.36 -14.49 -32.70
N GLN A 3 -17.54 -13.90 -32.54
CA GLN A 3 -17.69 -12.55 -31.97
C GLN A 3 -17.30 -12.44 -30.48
N ARG A 4 -17.31 -13.56 -29.73
CA ARG A 4 -16.82 -13.59 -28.33
C ARG A 4 -15.29 -13.62 -28.24
N MET A 5 -14.58 -14.00 -29.31
CA MET A 5 -13.12 -14.09 -29.34
C MET A 5 -12.47 -12.73 -29.64
N ILE A 6 -13.10 -11.91 -30.50
CA ILE A 6 -12.61 -10.58 -30.89
C ILE A 6 -12.74 -9.55 -29.76
N LEU A 7 -13.74 -9.70 -28.87
CA LEU A 7 -13.85 -8.87 -27.66
C LEU A 7 -12.84 -9.26 -26.57
N TRP A 8 -12.35 -10.50 -26.55
CA TRP A 8 -11.36 -10.95 -25.56
C TRP A 8 -9.95 -10.43 -25.86
N VAL A 9 -9.57 -10.35 -27.14
CA VAL A 9 -8.23 -9.88 -27.56
C VAL A 9 -8.09 -8.35 -27.39
N THR A 10 -9.16 -7.58 -27.57
CA THR A 10 -9.12 -6.12 -27.37
C THR A 10 -9.30 -5.69 -25.92
N HIS A 11 -9.92 -6.52 -25.05
CA HIS A 11 -10.03 -6.23 -23.62
C HIS A 11 -8.72 -6.48 -22.85
N THR A 12 -7.93 -7.48 -23.22
CA THR A 12 -6.69 -7.81 -22.49
C THR A 12 -5.63 -6.71 -22.59
N ASP A 13 -5.50 -6.07 -23.74
CA ASP A 13 -4.43 -5.09 -23.98
C ASP A 13 -4.71 -3.77 -23.24
N LEU A 14 -5.99 -3.34 -23.21
CA LEU A 14 -6.43 -2.16 -22.49
C LEU A 14 -6.35 -2.35 -20.96
N VAL A 15 -6.68 -3.56 -20.47
CA VAL A 15 -6.57 -3.90 -19.04
C VAL A 15 -5.11 -3.98 -18.60
N GLY A 16 -4.23 -4.59 -19.39
CA GLY A 16 -2.79 -4.63 -19.09
C GLY A 16 -2.14 -3.24 -19.06
N PHE A 17 -2.45 -2.40 -20.05
CA PHE A 17 -1.96 -1.01 -20.10
C PHE A 17 -2.47 -0.19 -18.91
N SER A 18 -3.77 -0.26 -18.60
CA SER A 18 -4.34 0.47 -17.47
C SER A 18 -3.81 0.00 -16.12
N LEU A 19 -3.58 -1.30 -15.94
CA LEU A 19 -3.00 -1.85 -14.71
C LEU A 19 -1.56 -1.37 -14.50
N SER A 20 -0.75 -1.36 -15.57
CA SER A 20 0.63 -0.85 -15.52
C SER A 20 0.67 0.64 -15.14
N LEU A 21 -0.25 1.44 -15.69
CA LEU A 21 -0.39 2.84 -15.33
C LEU A 21 -0.79 3.03 -13.86
N ILE A 22 -1.74 2.22 -13.36
CA ILE A 22 -2.17 2.26 -11.96
C ILE A 22 -1.02 1.89 -11.03
N PHE A 23 -0.21 0.88 -11.36
CA PHE A 23 0.99 0.55 -10.59
C PHE A 23 1.99 1.70 -10.57
N ALA A 24 2.25 2.34 -11.71
CA ALA A 24 3.16 3.49 -11.78
C ALA A 24 2.68 4.66 -10.92
N MET A 25 1.39 5.03 -11.02
CA MET A 25 0.81 6.08 -10.18
C MET A 25 0.85 5.73 -8.70
N SER A 26 0.54 4.47 -8.35
CA SER A 26 0.57 3.98 -6.98
C SER A 26 1.98 4.00 -6.40
N ALA A 27 2.99 3.63 -7.20
CA ALA A 27 4.39 3.69 -6.80
C ALA A 27 4.85 5.13 -6.55
N ILE A 28 4.53 6.06 -7.47
CA ILE A 28 4.88 7.48 -7.32
C ILE A 28 4.22 8.08 -6.08
N GLY A 29 2.90 7.90 -5.95
CA GLY A 29 2.15 8.38 -4.78
C GLY A 29 2.67 7.76 -3.49
N GLY A 30 2.98 6.46 -3.51
CA GLY A 30 3.57 5.74 -2.39
C GLY A 30 4.91 6.30 -1.95
N VAL A 31 5.84 6.56 -2.88
CA VAL A 31 7.15 7.16 -2.57
C VAL A 31 7.00 8.56 -1.98
N VAL A 32 6.11 9.39 -2.53
CA VAL A 32 5.85 10.74 -2.03
C VAL A 32 5.31 10.69 -0.59
N LEU A 33 4.28 9.87 -0.35
CA LEU A 33 3.67 9.74 0.97
C LEU A 33 4.63 9.13 2.00
N LEU A 34 5.38 8.11 1.60
CA LEU A 34 6.37 7.48 2.46
C LEU A 34 7.46 8.48 2.85
N SER A 35 8.00 9.22 1.88
CA SER A 35 9.01 10.25 2.13
C SER A 35 8.49 11.33 3.08
N LEU A 36 7.27 11.82 2.84
CA LEU A 36 6.64 12.81 3.72
C LEU A 36 6.45 12.27 5.15
N SER A 37 5.95 11.03 5.28
CA SER A 37 5.76 10.40 6.59
C SER A 37 7.06 10.21 7.36
N VAL A 38 8.15 9.84 6.67
CA VAL A 38 9.50 9.74 7.25
C VAL A 38 9.99 11.11 7.73
N VAL A 39 9.82 12.16 6.93
CA VAL A 39 10.20 13.53 7.32
C VAL A 39 9.41 13.98 8.55
N VAL A 40 8.10 13.76 8.58
CA VAL A 40 7.24 14.10 9.74
C VAL A 40 7.67 13.32 10.98
N TYR A 41 7.91 12.02 10.85
CA TYR A 41 8.39 11.19 11.95
C TYR A 41 9.74 11.67 12.47
N ALA A 42 10.68 12.01 11.58
CA ALA A 42 12.00 12.51 11.95
C ALA A 42 11.93 13.82 12.75
N GLN A 43 10.97 14.70 12.42
CA GLN A 43 10.74 15.98 13.11
C GLN A 43 10.01 15.80 14.45
N ARG A 44 9.04 14.90 14.53
CA ARG A 44 8.13 14.78 15.69
C ARG A 44 8.54 13.69 16.69
N ARG A 45 9.28 12.67 16.23
CA ARG A 45 9.79 11.53 17.02
C ARG A 45 8.73 10.84 17.90
N SER A 46 7.45 10.86 17.50
CA SER A 46 6.37 10.24 18.27
C SER A 46 6.02 8.85 17.74
N PHE A 47 5.55 7.98 18.65
CA PHE A 47 5.16 6.61 18.30
C PHE A 47 3.99 6.57 17.32
N SER A 48 3.04 7.52 17.43
CA SER A 48 1.94 7.64 16.45
C SER A 48 2.45 7.92 15.03
N TYR A 49 3.45 8.79 14.89
CA TYR A 49 4.03 9.07 13.57
C TYR A 49 4.86 7.90 13.04
N LEU A 50 5.58 7.17 13.92
CA LEU A 50 6.27 5.94 13.53
C LEU A 50 5.29 4.91 12.96
N LEU A 51 4.19 4.65 13.68
CA LEU A 51 3.18 3.69 13.25
C LEU A 51 2.50 4.10 11.94
N LEU A 52 2.23 5.40 11.75
CA LEU A 52 1.72 5.90 10.47
C LEU A 52 2.72 5.65 9.34
N THR A 53 4.01 5.91 9.56
CA THR A 53 5.07 5.63 8.59
C THR A 53 5.16 4.13 8.26
N VAL A 54 5.02 3.26 9.27
CA VAL A 54 4.96 1.80 9.06
C VAL A 54 3.74 1.41 8.22
N ALA A 55 2.57 1.98 8.48
CA ALA A 55 1.36 1.70 7.70
C ALA A 55 1.53 2.10 6.22
N ILE A 56 2.08 3.29 5.97
CA ILE A 56 2.36 3.76 4.61
C ILE A 56 3.43 2.89 3.94
N GLY A 57 4.48 2.50 4.68
CA GLY A 57 5.50 1.57 4.19
C GLY A 57 4.92 0.20 3.81
N ALA A 58 3.97 -0.33 4.60
CA ALA A 58 3.28 -1.58 4.30
C ALA A 58 2.43 -1.47 3.02
N LEU A 59 1.73 -0.34 2.81
CA LEU A 59 1.02 -0.08 1.55
C LEU A 59 1.96 -0.02 0.34
N VAL A 60 3.13 0.63 0.46
CA VAL A 60 4.15 0.62 -0.59
C VAL A 60 4.66 -0.79 -0.85
N GLY A 61 4.92 -1.56 0.21
CA GLY A 61 5.28 -2.98 0.12
C GLY A 61 4.23 -3.79 -0.64
N ARG A 62 2.93 -3.52 -0.43
CA ARG A 62 1.84 -4.19 -1.14
C ARG A 62 1.89 -3.90 -2.63
N VAL A 63 2.11 -2.64 -3.02
CA VAL A 63 2.26 -2.23 -4.44
C VAL A 63 3.46 -2.93 -5.08
N LEU A 64 4.58 -3.03 -4.38
CA LEU A 64 5.77 -3.74 -4.87
C LEU A 64 5.50 -5.24 -5.07
N VAL A 65 4.85 -5.89 -4.10
CA VAL A 65 4.47 -7.30 -4.18
C VAL A 65 3.53 -7.57 -5.35
N GLY A 66 2.49 -6.75 -5.51
CA GLY A 66 1.57 -6.85 -6.64
C GLY A 66 2.27 -6.63 -7.99
N GLY A 67 3.24 -5.71 -8.05
CA GLY A 67 4.07 -5.47 -9.23
C GLY A 67 4.99 -6.65 -9.58
N LEU A 68 5.61 -7.28 -8.57
CA LEU A 68 6.44 -8.49 -8.76
C LEU A 68 5.61 -9.67 -9.25
N ALA A 69 4.40 -9.86 -8.70
CA ALA A 69 3.45 -10.86 -9.15
C ALA A 69 3.01 -10.60 -10.60
N PHE A 70 2.66 -9.35 -10.93
CA PHE A 70 2.31 -8.95 -12.29
C PHE A 70 3.44 -9.20 -13.29
N GLY A 71 4.69 -8.99 -12.88
CA GLY A 71 5.88 -9.31 -13.67
C GLY A 71 6.24 -10.81 -13.75
N GLY A 72 5.46 -11.68 -13.12
CA GLY A 72 5.69 -13.14 -13.11
C GLY A 72 6.84 -13.61 -12.21
N ILE A 73 7.35 -12.74 -11.32
CA ILE A 73 8.48 -13.05 -10.42
C ILE A 73 8.00 -13.84 -9.19
N MET A 74 6.74 -13.67 -8.80
CA MET A 74 6.15 -14.31 -7.61
C MET A 74 4.96 -15.20 -7.99
N ASN A 75 4.81 -16.33 -7.29
CA ASN A 75 3.67 -17.23 -7.49
C ASN A 75 2.42 -16.71 -6.78
N GLU A 76 1.27 -17.24 -7.22
CA GLU A 76 -0.04 -16.76 -6.80
C GLU A 76 -0.27 -16.85 -5.29
N SER A 77 0.07 -17.99 -4.68
CA SER A 77 -0.14 -18.20 -3.25
C SER A 77 0.74 -17.29 -2.38
N MET A 78 1.99 -17.05 -2.80
CA MET A 78 2.93 -16.22 -2.04
C MET A 78 2.57 -14.74 -2.11
N HIS A 79 2.18 -14.22 -3.29
CA HIS A 79 1.76 -12.82 -3.35
C HIS A 79 0.51 -12.57 -2.50
N HIS A 80 -0.47 -13.49 -2.50
CA HIS A 80 -1.69 -13.31 -1.73
C HIS A 80 -1.41 -13.34 -0.23
N LEU A 81 -0.58 -14.28 0.22
CA LEU A 81 -0.20 -14.37 1.62
C LEU A 81 0.48 -13.08 2.10
N ILE A 82 1.43 -12.55 1.33
CA ILE A 82 2.16 -11.34 1.70
C ILE A 82 1.24 -10.12 1.64
N GLU A 83 0.43 -9.98 0.59
CA GLU A 83 -0.53 -8.88 0.47
C GLU A 83 -1.52 -8.85 1.63
N HIS A 84 -2.13 -9.99 1.99
CA HIS A 84 -3.02 -10.06 3.15
C HIS A 84 -2.29 -9.80 4.47
N GLY A 85 -1.04 -10.28 4.62
CA GLY A 85 -0.21 -9.95 5.77
C GLY A 85 0.04 -8.45 5.90
N LEU A 86 0.35 -7.78 4.78
CA LEU A 86 0.57 -6.33 4.75
C LEU A 86 -0.70 -5.53 5.05
N ASP A 87 -1.88 -6.03 4.69
CA ASP A 87 -3.16 -5.41 5.07
C ASP A 87 -3.33 -5.41 6.59
N VAL A 88 -3.05 -6.55 7.24
CA VAL A 88 -3.10 -6.67 8.70
C VAL A 88 -2.12 -5.70 9.36
N VAL A 89 -0.88 -5.62 8.86
CA VAL A 89 0.13 -4.69 9.37
C VAL A 89 -0.33 -3.24 9.21
N THR A 90 -0.86 -2.89 8.04
CA THR A 90 -1.37 -1.53 7.75
C THR A 90 -2.47 -1.16 8.74
N LEU A 91 -3.47 -2.01 8.90
CA LEU A 91 -4.62 -1.74 9.77
C LEU A 91 -4.20 -1.67 11.25
N ALA A 92 -3.39 -2.61 11.72
CA ALA A 92 -2.88 -2.62 13.09
C ALA A 92 -2.07 -1.37 13.41
N ALA A 93 -1.20 -0.94 12.48
CA ALA A 93 -0.39 0.26 12.63
C ALA A 93 -1.25 1.53 12.64
N VAL A 94 -2.26 1.65 11.77
CA VAL A 94 -3.20 2.80 11.78
C VAL A 94 -3.97 2.87 13.10
N ILE A 95 -4.52 1.74 13.57
CA ILE A 95 -5.27 1.68 14.84
C ILE A 95 -4.35 2.10 15.99
N GLY A 96 -3.13 1.55 16.04
CA GLY A 96 -2.14 1.94 17.04
C GLY A 96 -1.80 3.43 16.97
N ALA A 97 -1.58 3.97 15.77
CA ALA A 97 -1.25 5.38 15.58
C ALA A 97 -2.33 6.29 16.17
N VAL A 98 -3.61 5.99 15.90
CA VAL A 98 -4.77 6.73 16.43
C VAL A 98 -4.88 6.57 17.94
N TYR A 99 -4.72 5.35 18.47
CA TYR A 99 -4.79 5.08 19.90
C TYR A 99 -3.78 5.91 20.69
N PHE A 100 -2.51 5.88 20.30
CA PHE A 100 -1.46 6.63 20.98
C PHE A 100 -1.60 8.15 20.80
N ALA A 101 -2.12 8.61 19.65
CA ALA A 101 -2.34 10.04 19.43
C ALA A 101 -3.44 10.59 20.35
N ARG A 102 -4.48 9.79 20.60
CA ARG A 102 -5.58 10.14 21.51
C ARG A 102 -5.16 10.07 22.97
N ARG A 103 -4.35 9.08 23.35
CA ARG A 103 -3.84 8.94 24.72
C ARG A 103 -3.05 10.17 25.15
N VAL A 104 -2.09 10.62 24.32
CA VAL A 104 -1.29 11.81 24.60
C VAL A 104 -2.17 13.06 24.76
N ARG A 105 -3.22 13.20 23.95
CA ARG A 105 -4.16 14.33 24.09
C ARG A 105 -4.93 14.30 25.41
N GLY A 106 -5.37 13.12 25.85
CA GLY A 106 -6.07 12.96 27.12
C GLY A 106 -5.21 13.36 28.33
N GLU A 107 -3.93 12.96 28.31
CA GLU A 107 -2.95 13.31 29.36
C GLU A 107 -2.70 14.82 29.46
N LEU A 108 -2.87 15.59 28.39
CA LEU A 108 -2.70 17.07 28.39
C LEU A 108 -3.95 17.85 28.79
N SER A 109 -5.11 17.20 28.93
CA SER A 109 -6.40 17.83 29.24
C SER A 109 -6.85 17.68 30.70
N VAL A 110 -6.04 17.03 31.53
CA VAL A 110 -6.23 16.80 32.97
C VAL A 110 -5.29 17.73 33.74
#